data_AF-A0A453GQX7-F1
#
_entry.id   AF-A0A453GQX7-F1
#
_cell.length_a   1.000
_cell.length_b   1.000
_cell.length_c   1.000
_cell.angle_alpha   90.00
_cell.angle_beta   90.00
_cell.angle_gamma   90.00
#
_symmetry.space_group_name_H-M   'P 1'
#
loop_
_entity.id
_entity.type
_entity.pdbx_description
1 polymer ?
#
loop_
_entity_poly.entity_id
_entity_poly.type
_entity_poly.pdbx_seq_one_letter_code
_entity_poly.pdbx_strand_id
1 'polypeptide(L)'
;TEAVHMLGAVAVLVPYLSKKARNTVFSGAYRLLRPRFSPLTRHVLRLMETLLEHLKAENIESELEKLISLVLAYLPYDEKKPDDTIIAALQLMRNCLGKLAGRPKLWTKVLPSAFEAVSGYLILDSKCSEDVAGLLIECIYSHVNQSIFVTNESGCDAEDSIDGAAVKSICSSINKKLRKCASPPRNVLTIVLAMFLKLGESSYVFMKDILLTLSRLGSKIHKEPHLKNVEECIGAAIVAMGPDKIHSLLPISFEEAWFTCSNMWIVPILNKYVYGASLQHFLEYIVPLAKSLQEASSRAKKARKCKELQGWSDQLWNLLPAFCRCPSDVYQNFGSLSKLLLEMLKSDRCLYKSASKGLQQLIDGTRRLSSSDEDVEVPAEVSALFSSKTSNLSCVSLQRCSKKDARKSMKVLASHSVDLLCTFADDFLESSEKRAHLKDALRSLAQISGSANICNLFLSLLKKCGLEDIPSTPENLECEANEVDGKGEENTDSTAEINNKRSLLMELISTLAEAADEDVLDLFFGFIKSSLLDSSKSCESKALFALSTILKVSISSSYATFRFDMYLFAF
;
A
#
# COMPACT_ATOMS: atom_id res chain seq x y z
N THR A 1 18.51 -47.86 -17.02
CA THR A 1 19.56 -47.08 -16.35
C THR A 1 20.53 -46.48 -17.37
N GLU A 2 21.10 -47.28 -18.29
CA GLU A 2 22.03 -46.77 -19.31
C GLU A 2 21.46 -45.65 -20.19
N ALA A 3 20.25 -45.81 -20.73
CA ALA A 3 19.59 -44.77 -21.54
C ALA A 3 19.38 -43.44 -20.79
N VAL A 4 19.16 -43.51 -19.47
CA VAL A 4 19.04 -42.32 -18.60
C VAL A 4 20.39 -41.60 -18.48
N HIS A 5 21.46 -42.35 -18.19
CA HIS A 5 22.81 -41.79 -18.11
C HIS A 5 23.27 -41.19 -19.44
N MET A 6 22.94 -41.84 -20.56
CA MET A 6 23.22 -41.30 -21.89
C MET A 6 22.50 -39.98 -22.15
N LEU A 7 21.20 -39.88 -21.87
CA LEU A 7 20.45 -38.62 -22.02
C LEU A 7 21.01 -37.52 -21.11
N GLY A 8 21.39 -37.85 -19.88
CA GLY A 8 22.03 -36.92 -18.95
C GLY A 8 23.38 -36.42 -19.47
N ALA A 9 24.24 -37.32 -19.96
CA ALA A 9 25.53 -36.96 -20.55
C ALA A 9 25.36 -36.07 -21.79
N VAL A 10 24.40 -36.39 -22.67
CA VAL A 10 24.10 -35.57 -23.84
C VAL A 10 23.65 -34.16 -23.42
N ALA A 11 22.82 -34.02 -22.38
CA ALA A 11 22.38 -32.71 -21.89
C ALA A 11 23.56 -31.84 -21.44
N VAL A 12 24.55 -32.42 -20.74
CA VAL A 12 25.79 -31.71 -20.33
C VAL A 12 26.63 -31.30 -21.53
N LEU A 13 26.62 -32.09 -22.62
CA LEU A 13 27.40 -31.80 -23.83
C LEU A 13 26.76 -30.74 -24.74
N VAL A 14 25.46 -30.45 -24.59
CA VAL A 14 24.71 -29.51 -25.46
C VAL A 14 25.44 -28.18 -25.73
N PRO A 15 26.04 -27.48 -24.74
CA PRO A 15 26.70 -26.20 -24.97
C PRO A 15 27.90 -26.30 -25.94
N TYR A 16 28.55 -27.46 -25.96
CA TYR A 16 29.76 -27.72 -26.77
C TYR A 16 29.42 -28.27 -28.17
N LEU A 17 28.16 -28.59 -28.44
CA LEU A 17 27.72 -29.12 -29.72
C LEU A 17 27.63 -28.04 -30.81
N SER A 18 28.03 -28.39 -32.03
CA SER A 18 27.81 -27.56 -33.21
C SER A 18 26.31 -27.30 -33.44
N LYS A 19 25.95 -26.22 -34.14
CA LYS A 19 24.54 -25.89 -34.46
C LYS A 19 23.82 -27.06 -35.15
N LYS A 20 24.48 -27.71 -36.11
CA LYS A 20 23.95 -28.88 -36.83
C LYS A 20 23.70 -30.05 -35.89
N ALA A 21 24.65 -30.35 -34.99
CA ALA A 21 24.51 -31.42 -34.02
C ALA A 21 23.35 -31.16 -33.05
N ARG A 22 23.20 -29.92 -32.54
CA ARG A 22 22.08 -29.54 -31.66
C ARG A 22 20.72 -29.77 -32.32
N ASN A 23 20.56 -29.40 -33.59
CA ASN A 23 19.32 -29.65 -34.33
C ASN A 23 19.02 -31.14 -34.50
N THR A 24 20.03 -31.96 -34.81
CA THR A 24 19.87 -33.42 -34.91
C THR A 24 19.45 -34.01 -33.56
N VAL A 25 20.12 -33.62 -32.47
CA VAL A 25 19.79 -34.09 -31.11
C VAL A 25 18.38 -33.66 -30.72
N PHE A 26 17.96 -32.42 -31.04
CA PHE A 26 16.61 -31.95 -30.82
C PHE A 26 15.56 -32.81 -31.54
N SER A 27 15.76 -33.10 -32.83
CA SER A 27 14.84 -33.97 -33.59
C SER A 27 14.77 -35.40 -33.02
N GLY A 28 15.90 -35.94 -32.54
CA GLY A 28 15.97 -37.23 -31.89
C GLY A 28 15.23 -37.25 -30.55
N ALA A 29 15.49 -36.26 -29.70
CA ALA A 29 14.81 -36.08 -28.42
C ALA A 29 13.30 -35.90 -28.61
N TYR A 30 12.87 -35.18 -29.66
CA TYR A 30 11.45 -34.94 -29.96
C TYR A 30 10.71 -36.24 -30.22
N ARG A 31 11.32 -37.15 -31.00
CA ARG A 31 10.76 -38.47 -31.29
C ARG A 31 10.67 -39.38 -30.07
N LEU A 32 11.48 -39.15 -29.04
CA LEU A 32 11.44 -39.91 -27.79
C LEU A 32 10.32 -39.43 -26.87
N LEU A 33 9.86 -38.19 -27.03
CA LEU A 33 8.76 -37.64 -26.25
C LEU A 33 7.44 -38.22 -26.74
N ARG A 34 6.72 -38.91 -25.85
CA ARG A 34 5.40 -39.51 -26.14
C ARG A 34 4.36 -39.01 -25.14
N PRO A 35 3.06 -39.00 -25.49
CA PRO A 35 2.00 -38.60 -24.56
C PRO A 35 1.84 -39.52 -23.33
N ARG A 36 2.49 -40.69 -23.31
CA ARG A 36 2.46 -41.64 -22.18
C ARG A 36 3.74 -41.53 -21.37
N PHE A 37 3.59 -41.57 -20.04
CA PHE A 37 4.74 -41.56 -19.14
C PHE A 37 5.64 -42.78 -19.35
N SER A 38 6.94 -42.52 -19.29
CA SER A 38 8.02 -43.50 -19.21
C SER A 38 9.13 -42.97 -18.29
N PRO A 39 9.98 -43.83 -17.70
CA PRO A 39 11.12 -43.38 -16.89
C PRO A 39 12.10 -42.45 -17.61
N LEU A 40 12.09 -42.44 -18.96
CA LEU A 40 12.93 -41.57 -19.78
C LEU A 40 12.33 -40.16 -19.96
N THR A 41 11.02 -40.00 -19.77
CA THR A 41 10.27 -38.77 -20.09
C THR A 41 10.89 -37.53 -19.45
N ARG A 42 11.16 -37.56 -18.14
CA ARG A 42 11.78 -36.44 -17.42
C ARG A 42 13.16 -36.07 -17.99
N HIS A 43 13.97 -37.06 -18.35
CA HIS A 43 15.31 -36.85 -18.89
C HIS A 43 15.25 -36.27 -20.31
N VAL A 44 14.28 -36.71 -21.12
CA VAL A 44 14.01 -36.13 -22.43
C VAL A 44 13.53 -34.67 -22.30
N LEU A 45 12.61 -34.37 -21.37
CA LEU A 45 12.13 -33.01 -21.12
C LEU A 45 13.27 -32.07 -20.71
N ARG A 46 14.14 -32.50 -19.78
CA ARG A 46 15.33 -31.74 -19.36
C ARG A 46 16.32 -31.52 -20.49
N LEU A 47 16.59 -32.55 -21.30
CA LEU A 47 17.44 -32.41 -22.49
C LEU A 47 16.86 -31.37 -23.46
N MET A 48 15.55 -31.39 -23.69
CA MET A 48 14.86 -30.41 -24.52
C MET A 48 14.97 -28.99 -23.97
N GLU A 49 14.87 -28.84 -22.66
CA GLU A 49 15.04 -27.56 -21.97
C GLU A 49 16.46 -27.00 -22.18
N THR A 50 17.50 -27.81 -21.96
CA THR A 50 18.89 -27.39 -22.20
C THR A 50 19.15 -27.08 -23.67
N LEU A 51 18.55 -27.83 -24.61
CA LEU A 51 18.64 -27.55 -26.04
C LEU A 51 18.00 -26.20 -26.39
N LEU A 52 16.82 -25.90 -25.84
CA LEU A 52 16.12 -24.64 -26.07
C LEU A 52 16.94 -23.42 -25.66
N GLU A 53 17.65 -23.48 -24.54
CA GLU A 53 18.53 -22.40 -24.09
C GLU A 53 19.56 -22.03 -25.16
N HIS A 54 20.11 -23.04 -25.82
CA HIS A 54 21.20 -22.90 -26.79
C HIS A 54 20.72 -22.73 -28.25
N LEU A 55 19.43 -22.94 -28.55
CA LEU A 55 18.89 -22.79 -29.90
C LEU A 55 18.26 -21.38 -30.12
N LYS A 56 18.41 -20.86 -31.35
CA LYS A 56 17.78 -19.58 -31.78
C LYS A 56 16.37 -19.86 -32.33
N ALA A 57 15.41 -19.02 -31.96
CA ALA A 57 13.99 -19.19 -32.28
C ALA A 57 13.70 -19.27 -33.80
N GLU A 58 14.33 -18.40 -34.60
CA GLU A 58 14.10 -18.23 -36.04
C GLU A 58 14.20 -19.50 -36.91
N ASN A 59 14.84 -20.57 -36.42
CA ASN A 59 15.09 -21.78 -37.21
C ASN A 59 14.21 -22.99 -36.80
N ILE A 60 13.40 -22.89 -35.73
CA ILE A 60 12.76 -24.05 -35.06
C ILE A 60 11.29 -23.77 -34.70
N GLU A 61 10.71 -22.69 -35.21
CA GLU A 61 9.38 -22.22 -34.77
C GLU A 61 8.27 -23.27 -34.96
N SER A 62 8.26 -23.98 -36.10
CA SER A 62 7.26 -25.03 -36.36
C SER A 62 7.41 -26.21 -35.40
N GLU A 63 8.64 -26.57 -35.09
CA GLU A 63 8.95 -27.65 -34.16
C GLU A 63 8.63 -27.27 -32.72
N LEU A 64 8.78 -26.00 -32.34
CA LEU A 64 8.38 -25.49 -31.04
C LEU A 64 6.85 -25.51 -30.86
N GLU A 65 6.08 -25.12 -31.88
CA GLU A 65 4.60 -25.23 -31.84
C GLU A 65 4.14 -26.70 -31.69
N LYS A 66 4.79 -27.62 -32.40
CA LYS A 66 4.55 -29.07 -32.27
C LYS A 66 4.96 -29.60 -30.90
N LEU A 67 6.06 -29.11 -30.33
CA LEU A 67 6.51 -29.46 -28.99
C LEU A 67 5.53 -28.98 -27.92
N ILE A 68 5.06 -27.73 -28.02
CA ILE A 68 4.03 -27.18 -27.13
C ILE A 68 2.78 -28.05 -27.18
N SER A 69 2.30 -28.41 -28.36
CA SER A 69 1.10 -29.25 -28.53
C SER A 69 1.26 -30.62 -27.84
N LEU A 70 2.43 -31.24 -27.99
CA LEU A 70 2.75 -32.53 -27.37
C LEU A 70 2.84 -32.42 -25.83
N VAL A 71 3.49 -31.36 -25.34
CA VAL A 71 3.61 -31.07 -23.90
C VAL A 71 2.24 -30.79 -23.28
N LEU A 72 1.40 -29.97 -23.93
CA LEU A 72 0.03 -29.71 -23.50
C LEU A 72 -0.80 -31.00 -23.38
N ALA A 73 -0.67 -31.93 -24.32
CA ALA A 73 -1.34 -33.22 -24.26
C ALA A 73 -0.84 -34.11 -23.10
N TYR A 74 0.37 -33.86 -22.60
CA TYR A 74 0.97 -34.59 -21.48
C TYR A 74 0.58 -34.03 -20.10
N LEU A 75 0.30 -32.72 -20.00
CA LEU A 75 -0.02 -32.03 -18.75
C LEU A 75 -1.30 -32.44 -17.99
N PRO A 76 -2.36 -33.05 -18.58
CA PRO A 76 -3.56 -33.39 -17.84
C PRO A 76 -3.31 -34.26 -16.61
N TYR A 77 -4.02 -33.95 -15.53
CA TYR A 77 -3.89 -34.63 -14.24
C TYR A 77 -4.03 -36.14 -14.34
N ASP A 78 -3.01 -36.83 -13.82
CA ASP A 78 -2.97 -38.29 -13.71
C ASP A 78 -2.08 -38.63 -12.51
N GLU A 79 -2.65 -39.29 -11.51
CA GLU A 79 -1.99 -39.69 -10.27
C GLU A 79 -0.77 -40.60 -10.52
N LYS A 80 -0.71 -41.29 -11.66
CA LYS A 80 0.41 -42.16 -12.03
C LYS A 80 1.62 -41.38 -12.56
N LYS A 81 1.46 -40.10 -12.91
CA LYS A 81 2.55 -39.28 -13.44
C LYS A 81 3.33 -38.65 -12.27
N PRO A 82 4.67 -38.76 -12.23
CA PRO A 82 5.45 -38.13 -11.18
C PRO A 82 5.38 -36.60 -11.27
N ASP A 83 5.16 -35.94 -10.13
CA ASP A 83 5.08 -34.48 -9.99
C ASP A 83 6.26 -33.76 -10.67
N ASP A 84 7.49 -34.21 -10.40
CA ASP A 84 8.71 -33.68 -11.00
C ASP A 84 8.70 -33.68 -12.54
N THR A 85 7.98 -34.63 -13.16
CA THR A 85 7.89 -34.73 -14.62
C THR A 85 6.87 -33.73 -15.16
N ILE A 86 5.79 -33.48 -14.42
CA ILE A 86 4.78 -32.46 -14.75
C ILE A 86 5.38 -31.06 -14.64
N ILE A 87 6.14 -30.81 -13.57
CA ILE A 87 6.87 -29.55 -13.37
C ILE A 87 7.83 -29.31 -14.54
N ALA A 88 8.66 -30.31 -14.90
CA ALA A 88 9.58 -30.21 -16.03
C ALA A 88 8.85 -29.97 -17.38
N ALA A 89 7.70 -30.60 -17.58
CA ALA A 89 6.88 -30.39 -18.78
C ALA A 89 6.33 -28.95 -18.84
N LEU A 90 5.82 -28.43 -17.72
CA LEU A 90 5.29 -27.08 -17.65
C LEU A 90 6.39 -26.01 -17.80
N GLN A 91 7.58 -26.25 -17.21
CA GLN A 91 8.78 -25.43 -17.40
C GLN A 91 9.21 -25.39 -18.87
N LEU A 92 9.24 -26.55 -19.54
CA LEU A 92 9.57 -26.63 -20.96
C LEU A 92 8.60 -25.81 -21.81
N MET A 93 7.29 -25.90 -21.53
CA MET A 93 6.26 -25.10 -22.21
C MET A 93 6.49 -23.59 -21.99
N ARG A 94 6.72 -23.16 -20.76
CA ARG A 94 7.04 -21.76 -20.41
C ARG A 94 8.24 -21.26 -21.23
N ASN A 95 9.33 -22.03 -21.26
CA ASN A 95 10.55 -21.64 -21.98
C ASN A 95 10.31 -21.59 -23.50
N CYS A 96 9.49 -22.49 -24.06
CA CYS A 96 9.07 -22.42 -25.46
C CYS A 96 8.30 -21.13 -25.75
N LEU A 97 7.35 -20.76 -24.89
CA LEU A 97 6.59 -19.51 -25.04
C LEU A 97 7.48 -18.27 -24.92
N GLY A 98 8.44 -18.27 -23.98
CA GLY A 98 9.42 -17.19 -23.84
C GLY A 98 10.30 -17.02 -25.09
N LYS A 99 10.77 -18.13 -25.68
CA LYS A 99 11.55 -18.10 -26.94
C LYS A 99 10.71 -17.65 -28.14
N LEU A 100 9.41 -17.89 -28.12
CA LEU A 100 8.46 -17.48 -29.16
C LEU A 100 7.81 -16.12 -28.88
N ALA A 101 8.31 -15.33 -27.92
CA ALA A 101 7.74 -14.04 -27.54
C ALA A 101 7.66 -13.03 -28.70
N GLY A 102 8.46 -13.20 -29.77
CA GLY A 102 8.40 -12.41 -31.00
C GLY A 102 7.19 -12.71 -31.91
N ARG A 103 6.44 -13.81 -31.68
CA ARG A 103 5.16 -14.08 -32.34
C ARG A 103 4.00 -13.59 -31.46
N PRO A 104 3.35 -12.47 -31.80
CA PRO A 104 2.20 -12.03 -31.05
C PRO A 104 1.12 -13.12 -31.12
N LYS A 105 0.52 -13.43 -29.97
CA LYS A 105 -0.73 -14.21 -29.82
C LYS A 105 -0.62 -15.74 -29.73
N LEU A 106 0.54 -16.41 -29.76
CA LEU A 106 0.57 -17.88 -29.54
C LEU A 106 0.13 -18.26 -28.10
N TRP A 107 0.56 -17.47 -27.12
CA TRP A 107 0.21 -17.66 -25.72
C TRP A 107 -1.31 -17.65 -25.48
N THR A 108 -2.09 -16.95 -26.32
CA THR A 108 -3.55 -16.79 -26.18
C THR A 108 -4.32 -18.10 -26.32
N LYS A 109 -3.74 -19.09 -27.01
CA LYS A 109 -4.29 -20.45 -27.11
C LYS A 109 -3.64 -21.40 -26.11
N VAL A 110 -2.32 -21.26 -25.94
CA VAL A 110 -1.51 -22.19 -25.14
C VAL A 110 -1.75 -22.04 -23.65
N LEU A 111 -1.73 -20.81 -23.13
CA LEU A 111 -1.83 -20.56 -21.69
C LEU A 111 -3.21 -20.94 -21.12
N PRO A 112 -4.36 -20.60 -21.74
CA PRO A 112 -5.65 -21.11 -21.27
C PRO A 112 -5.74 -22.64 -21.31
N SER A 113 -5.21 -23.27 -22.37
CA SER A 113 -5.21 -24.73 -22.50
C SER A 113 -4.34 -25.39 -21.42
N ALA A 114 -3.18 -24.81 -21.13
CA ALA A 114 -2.29 -25.27 -20.07
C ALA A 114 -2.97 -25.17 -18.70
N PHE A 115 -3.64 -24.04 -18.43
CA PHE A 115 -4.37 -23.82 -17.18
C PHE A 115 -5.43 -24.89 -16.95
N GLU A 116 -6.25 -25.20 -17.97
CA GLU A 116 -7.24 -26.27 -17.89
C GLU A 116 -6.60 -27.64 -17.67
N ALA A 117 -5.53 -27.97 -18.40
CA ALA A 117 -4.83 -29.25 -18.29
C ALA A 117 -4.27 -29.46 -16.87
N VAL A 118 -3.61 -28.47 -16.27
CA VAL A 118 -3.01 -28.59 -14.95
C VAL A 118 -3.98 -28.30 -13.80
N SER A 119 -5.24 -27.97 -14.09
CA SER A 119 -6.23 -27.56 -13.10
C SER A 119 -6.54 -28.62 -12.02
N GLY A 120 -6.26 -29.90 -12.30
CA GLY A 120 -6.36 -30.97 -11.30
C GLY A 120 -5.27 -30.90 -10.23
N TYR A 121 -4.04 -30.51 -10.61
CA TYR A 121 -2.92 -30.35 -9.67
C TYR A 121 -3.14 -29.18 -8.72
N LEU A 122 -3.74 -28.07 -9.19
CA LEU A 122 -3.97 -26.86 -8.41
C LEU A 122 -4.93 -27.02 -7.22
N ILE A 123 -5.75 -28.08 -7.22
CA ILE A 123 -6.70 -28.37 -6.14
C ILE A 123 -6.01 -29.13 -4.99
N LEU A 124 -4.88 -29.79 -5.27
CA LEU A 124 -4.15 -30.56 -4.28
C LEU A 124 -3.38 -29.64 -3.35
N ASP A 125 -3.28 -30.03 -2.08
CA ASP A 125 -2.38 -29.41 -1.10
C ASP A 125 -1.05 -30.13 -1.11
N SER A 126 -0.27 -29.91 -2.18
CA SER A 126 1.02 -30.55 -2.41
C SER A 126 2.07 -29.55 -2.89
N LYS A 127 3.34 -29.93 -2.76
CA LYS A 127 4.46 -29.12 -3.28
C LYS A 127 4.33 -28.90 -4.81
N CYS A 128 3.91 -29.94 -5.52
CA CYS A 128 3.61 -29.86 -6.95
C CYS A 128 2.59 -28.77 -7.29
N SER A 129 1.53 -28.62 -6.48
CA SER A 129 0.51 -27.59 -6.67
C SER A 129 1.08 -26.17 -6.52
N GLU A 130 2.00 -25.96 -5.56
CA GLU A 130 2.69 -24.69 -5.37
C GLU A 130 3.61 -24.37 -6.57
N ASP A 131 4.39 -25.35 -7.03
CA ASP A 131 5.32 -25.18 -8.15
C ASP A 131 4.58 -24.95 -9.48
N VAL A 132 3.46 -25.66 -9.71
CA VAL A 132 2.56 -25.42 -10.86
C VAL A 132 1.98 -24.01 -10.83
N ALA A 133 1.52 -23.55 -9.67
CA ALA A 133 0.98 -22.19 -9.52
C ALA A 133 2.06 -21.13 -9.79
N GLY A 134 3.28 -21.30 -9.27
CA GLY A 134 4.41 -20.42 -9.52
C GLY A 134 4.72 -20.29 -11.02
N LEU A 135 4.80 -21.41 -11.74
CA LEU A 135 5.07 -21.42 -13.19
C LEU A 135 3.96 -20.76 -14.01
N LEU A 136 2.69 -20.95 -13.63
CA LEU A 136 1.57 -20.26 -14.29
C LEU A 136 1.62 -18.76 -14.05
N ILE A 137 1.95 -18.31 -12.83
CA ILE A 137 2.11 -16.89 -12.51
C ILE A 137 3.23 -16.27 -13.35
N GLU A 138 4.37 -16.92 -13.47
CA GLU A 138 5.46 -16.44 -14.34
C GLU A 138 5.03 -16.34 -15.82
N CYS A 139 4.27 -17.31 -16.33
CA CYS A 139 3.70 -17.24 -17.68
C CYS A 139 2.76 -16.04 -17.84
N ILE A 140 1.88 -15.82 -16.85
CA ILE A 140 0.95 -14.68 -16.84
C ILE A 140 1.74 -13.36 -16.87
N TYR A 141 2.75 -13.22 -16.02
CA TYR A 141 3.56 -12.00 -15.94
C TYR A 141 4.37 -11.73 -17.21
N SER A 142 4.81 -12.78 -17.91
CA SER A 142 5.61 -12.69 -19.14
C SER A 142 4.80 -12.35 -20.38
N HIS A 143 3.51 -12.73 -20.45
CA HIS A 143 2.72 -12.65 -21.69
C HIS A 143 1.48 -11.75 -21.61
N VAL A 144 0.87 -11.59 -20.43
CA VAL A 144 -0.27 -10.70 -20.27
C VAL A 144 0.26 -9.29 -20.07
N ASN A 145 0.02 -8.38 -21.01
CA ASN A 145 0.43 -6.98 -20.90
C ASN A 145 -0.78 -6.07 -20.67
N GLN A 146 -0.68 -5.14 -19.74
CA GLN A 146 -1.77 -4.19 -19.44
C GLN A 146 -1.96 -3.17 -20.56
N SER A 147 -0.91 -2.85 -21.32
CA SER A 147 -0.99 -1.90 -22.46
C SER A 147 -1.94 -2.36 -23.56
N ILE A 148 -2.37 -3.62 -23.53
CA ILE A 148 -3.37 -4.20 -24.45
C ILE A 148 -4.79 -3.71 -24.12
N PHE A 149 -5.03 -3.23 -22.89
CA PHE A 149 -6.37 -2.95 -22.36
C PHE A 149 -6.59 -1.49 -21.95
N VAL A 150 -5.59 -0.62 -22.13
CA VAL A 150 -5.75 0.84 -22.00
C VAL A 150 -6.37 1.36 -23.29
N THR A 151 -7.69 1.20 -23.42
CA THR A 151 -8.49 1.87 -24.47
C THR A 151 -9.63 2.65 -23.82
N ASN A 152 -9.74 3.90 -24.24
CA ASN A 152 -10.68 4.96 -23.86
C ASN A 152 -12.03 4.45 -23.34
N GLU A 153 -12.45 4.95 -22.17
CA GLU A 153 -13.78 5.08 -21.49
C GLU A 153 -15.00 4.16 -21.84
N SER A 154 -14.95 3.31 -22.87
CA SER A 154 -16.07 2.52 -23.38
C SER A 154 -15.94 1.02 -23.12
N GLY A 155 -14.77 0.50 -22.74
CA GLY A 155 -14.57 -0.89 -22.26
C GLY A 155 -14.95 -2.04 -23.21
N CYS A 156 -15.65 -1.77 -24.32
CA CYS A 156 -16.22 -2.77 -25.22
C CYS A 156 -15.17 -3.36 -26.17
N ASP A 157 -14.17 -2.57 -26.59
CA ASP A 157 -13.17 -3.02 -27.57
C ASP A 157 -12.08 -3.94 -26.96
N ALA A 158 -11.91 -3.92 -25.64
CA ALA A 158 -10.86 -4.66 -24.93
C ALA A 158 -11.18 -6.17 -24.79
N GLU A 159 -12.45 -6.53 -24.59
CA GLU A 159 -12.88 -7.94 -24.44
C GLU A 159 -12.83 -8.71 -25.76
N ASP A 160 -13.09 -8.03 -26.88
CA ASP A 160 -13.18 -8.64 -28.22
C ASP A 160 -11.80 -8.89 -28.86
N SER A 161 -10.74 -8.39 -28.22
CA SER A 161 -9.37 -8.71 -28.61
C SER A 161 -9.05 -10.20 -28.35
N ILE A 162 -8.18 -10.79 -29.17
CA ILE A 162 -7.72 -12.18 -29.00
C ILE A 162 -7.06 -12.38 -27.62
N ASP A 163 -6.36 -11.35 -27.14
CA ASP A 163 -5.70 -11.35 -25.83
C ASP A 163 -6.73 -11.26 -24.69
N GLY A 164 -7.75 -10.42 -24.82
CA GLY A 164 -8.89 -10.32 -23.90
C GLY A 164 -9.68 -11.62 -23.80
N ALA A 165 -9.96 -12.26 -24.94
CA ALA A 165 -10.62 -13.57 -24.99
C ALA A 165 -9.82 -14.66 -24.24
N ALA A 166 -8.49 -14.66 -24.37
CA ALA A 166 -7.63 -15.58 -23.64
C ALA A 166 -7.64 -15.34 -22.12
N VAL A 167 -7.52 -14.08 -21.70
CA VAL A 167 -7.62 -13.68 -20.29
C VAL A 167 -8.99 -14.07 -19.72
N LYS A 168 -10.07 -13.80 -20.45
CA LYS A 168 -11.44 -14.18 -20.08
C LYS A 168 -11.60 -15.70 -19.95
N SER A 169 -10.98 -16.47 -20.84
CA SER A 169 -10.96 -17.94 -20.74
C SER A 169 -10.30 -18.40 -19.44
N ILE A 170 -9.11 -17.87 -19.11
CA ILE A 170 -8.40 -18.21 -17.86
C ILE A 170 -9.24 -17.82 -16.63
N CYS A 171 -9.81 -16.61 -16.63
CA CYS A 171 -10.66 -16.14 -15.54
C CYS A 171 -11.91 -17.01 -15.35
N SER A 172 -12.54 -17.44 -16.45
CA SER A 172 -13.71 -18.33 -16.43
C SER A 172 -13.36 -19.71 -15.84
N SER A 173 -12.22 -20.28 -16.26
CA SER A 173 -11.69 -21.54 -15.72
C SER A 173 -11.48 -21.47 -14.21
N ILE A 174 -10.82 -20.41 -13.73
CA ILE A 174 -10.60 -20.13 -12.31
C ILE A 174 -11.93 -20.01 -11.57
N ASN A 175 -12.84 -19.18 -12.07
CA ASN A 175 -14.12 -18.91 -11.42
C ASN A 175 -14.99 -20.18 -11.31
N LYS A 176 -15.00 -21.02 -12.35
CA LYS A 176 -15.69 -22.33 -12.33
C LYS A 176 -15.14 -23.26 -11.25
N LYS A 177 -13.84 -23.23 -11.00
CA LYS A 177 -13.20 -24.03 -9.93
C LYS A 177 -13.53 -23.47 -8.56
N LEU A 178 -13.40 -22.15 -8.36
CA LEU A 178 -13.75 -21.49 -7.10
C LEU A 178 -15.21 -21.76 -6.69
N ARG A 179 -16.15 -21.76 -7.64
CA ARG A 179 -17.58 -22.06 -7.36
C ARG A 179 -17.85 -23.49 -6.93
N LYS A 180 -16.99 -24.44 -7.28
CA LYS A 180 -17.16 -25.87 -6.94
C LYS A 180 -16.57 -26.23 -5.59
N CYS A 181 -15.65 -25.42 -5.07
CA CYS A 181 -14.96 -25.69 -3.82
C CYS A 181 -15.68 -25.00 -2.65
N ALA A 182 -16.03 -25.75 -1.61
CA ALA A 182 -16.57 -25.16 -0.38
C ALA A 182 -15.54 -24.24 0.31
N SER A 183 -14.25 -24.59 0.21
CA SER A 183 -13.11 -23.77 0.61
C SER A 183 -12.15 -23.62 -0.58
N PRO A 184 -11.85 -22.39 -1.05
CA PRO A 184 -10.97 -22.19 -2.19
C PRO A 184 -9.53 -22.69 -1.95
N PRO A 185 -8.94 -23.47 -2.87
CA PRO A 185 -7.56 -23.93 -2.73
C PRO A 185 -6.57 -22.77 -2.68
N ARG A 186 -5.59 -22.84 -1.76
CA ARG A 186 -4.57 -21.79 -1.56
C ARG A 186 -3.86 -21.40 -2.85
N ASN A 187 -3.41 -22.38 -3.63
CA ASN A 187 -2.61 -22.12 -4.84
C ASN A 187 -3.44 -21.49 -5.97
N VAL A 188 -4.74 -21.79 -6.05
CA VAL A 188 -5.66 -21.07 -6.95
C VAL A 188 -5.83 -19.62 -6.51
N LEU A 189 -5.96 -19.36 -5.20
CA LEU A 189 -6.02 -18.00 -4.66
C LEU A 189 -4.72 -17.21 -4.93
N THR A 190 -3.55 -17.84 -4.84
CA THR A 190 -2.27 -17.20 -5.19
C THR A 190 -2.26 -16.74 -6.64
N ILE A 191 -2.78 -17.55 -7.57
CA ILE A 191 -2.92 -17.16 -8.99
C ILE A 191 -3.93 -16.01 -9.14
N VAL A 192 -5.08 -16.07 -8.46
CA VAL A 192 -6.11 -15.01 -8.48
C VAL A 192 -5.53 -13.68 -8.01
N LEU A 193 -4.82 -13.67 -6.88
CA LEU A 193 -4.12 -12.49 -6.35
C LEU A 193 -3.15 -11.92 -7.38
N ALA A 194 -2.30 -12.78 -7.95
CA ALA A 194 -1.32 -12.38 -8.96
C ALA A 194 -1.98 -11.80 -10.22
N MET A 195 -3.12 -12.35 -10.65
CA MET A 195 -3.88 -11.83 -11.79
C MET A 195 -4.52 -10.48 -11.52
N PHE A 196 -5.14 -10.25 -10.35
CA PHE A 196 -5.69 -8.94 -10.01
C PHE A 196 -4.63 -7.86 -10.13
N LEU A 197 -3.46 -8.09 -9.53
CA LEU A 197 -2.37 -7.11 -9.53
C LEU A 197 -1.73 -6.95 -10.91
N LYS A 198 -1.64 -8.05 -11.69
CA LYS A 198 -1.11 -8.01 -13.06
C LYS A 198 -2.06 -7.36 -14.05
N LEU A 199 -3.38 -7.47 -13.89
CA LEU A 199 -4.37 -6.84 -14.76
C LEU A 199 -4.70 -5.40 -14.36
N GLY A 200 -4.48 -5.04 -13.09
CA GLY A 200 -4.75 -3.69 -12.58
C GLY A 200 -6.22 -3.33 -12.78
N GLU A 201 -6.49 -2.18 -13.38
CA GLU A 201 -7.84 -1.68 -13.65
C GLU A 201 -8.69 -2.60 -14.52
N SER A 202 -8.04 -3.30 -15.46
CA SER A 202 -8.71 -4.22 -16.40
C SER A 202 -9.33 -5.42 -15.68
N SER A 203 -8.94 -5.66 -14.42
CA SER A 203 -9.61 -6.64 -13.55
C SER A 203 -11.10 -6.37 -13.40
N TYR A 204 -11.54 -5.11 -13.53
CA TYR A 204 -12.96 -4.77 -13.46
C TYR A 204 -13.76 -5.43 -14.60
N VAL A 205 -13.16 -5.50 -15.78
CA VAL A 205 -13.73 -6.14 -16.96
C VAL A 205 -13.65 -7.66 -16.82
N PHE A 206 -12.43 -8.20 -16.60
CA PHE A 206 -12.17 -9.64 -16.71
C PHE A 206 -12.45 -10.45 -15.44
N MET A 207 -12.31 -9.86 -14.24
CA MET A 207 -12.28 -10.58 -12.97
C MET A 207 -13.46 -10.26 -12.03
N LYS A 208 -14.44 -9.47 -12.46
CA LYS A 208 -15.62 -9.13 -11.63
C LYS A 208 -16.34 -10.37 -11.08
N ASP A 209 -16.51 -11.42 -11.89
CA ASP A 209 -17.20 -12.63 -11.45
C ASP A 209 -16.41 -13.45 -10.43
N ILE A 210 -15.08 -13.34 -10.45
CA ILE A 210 -14.20 -13.94 -9.45
C ILE A 210 -14.37 -13.19 -8.13
N LEU A 211 -14.33 -11.85 -8.15
CA LEU A 211 -14.58 -11.02 -6.96
C LEU A 211 -15.94 -11.34 -6.33
N LEU A 212 -17.00 -11.43 -7.14
CA LEU A 212 -18.35 -11.79 -6.69
C LEU A 212 -18.44 -13.23 -6.15
N THR A 213 -17.60 -14.15 -6.64
CA THR A 213 -17.52 -15.50 -6.07
C THR A 213 -16.81 -15.48 -4.72
N LEU A 214 -15.71 -14.74 -4.57
CA LEU A 214 -14.98 -14.60 -3.31
C LEU A 214 -15.81 -13.90 -2.23
N SER A 215 -16.61 -12.89 -2.61
CA SER A 215 -17.43 -12.11 -1.68
C SER A 215 -18.52 -12.94 -0.98
N ARG A 216 -18.93 -14.08 -1.54
CA ARG A 216 -19.85 -15.03 -0.89
C ARG A 216 -19.30 -15.59 0.42
N LEU A 217 -17.98 -15.60 0.58
CA LEU A 217 -17.29 -16.00 1.80
C LEU A 217 -17.02 -14.81 2.73
N GLY A 218 -17.34 -13.58 2.30
CA GLY A 218 -16.98 -12.33 2.96
C GLY A 218 -17.38 -12.23 4.43
N SER A 219 -18.59 -12.68 4.78
CA SER A 219 -19.09 -12.68 6.17
C SER A 219 -18.35 -13.63 7.10
N LYS A 220 -17.58 -14.59 6.57
CA LYS A 220 -16.80 -15.57 7.32
C LYS A 220 -15.32 -15.18 7.47
N ILE A 221 -14.80 -14.31 6.61
CA ILE A 221 -13.37 -13.96 6.55
C ILE A 221 -12.80 -13.59 7.93
N HIS A 222 -13.49 -12.71 8.67
CA HIS A 222 -13.03 -12.25 9.98
C HIS A 222 -13.12 -13.32 11.09
N LYS A 223 -13.87 -14.40 10.86
CA LYS A 223 -14.09 -15.46 11.85
C LYS A 223 -13.19 -16.67 11.60
N GLU A 224 -12.67 -16.80 10.39
CA GLU A 224 -12.02 -18.02 9.91
C GLU A 224 -10.61 -17.69 9.40
N PRO A 225 -9.56 -17.89 10.21
CA PRO A 225 -8.17 -17.53 9.84
C PRO A 225 -7.68 -18.21 8.55
N HIS A 226 -8.22 -19.38 8.21
CA HIS A 226 -7.89 -20.09 6.97
C HIS A 226 -8.37 -19.36 5.70
N LEU A 227 -9.29 -18.39 5.84
CA LEU A 227 -9.76 -17.53 4.74
C LEU A 227 -8.87 -16.28 4.54
N LYS A 228 -7.74 -16.16 5.24
CA LYS A 228 -6.79 -15.05 5.04
C LYS A 228 -6.40 -14.86 3.58
N ASN A 229 -6.22 -15.94 2.83
CA ASN A 229 -5.87 -15.85 1.41
C ASN A 229 -7.01 -15.30 0.55
N VAL A 230 -8.26 -15.47 0.98
CA VAL A 230 -9.44 -14.85 0.35
C VAL A 230 -9.46 -13.35 0.64
N GLU A 231 -9.18 -12.94 1.89
CA GLU A 231 -9.00 -11.53 2.25
C GLU A 231 -7.92 -10.88 1.37
N GLU A 232 -6.76 -11.53 1.22
CA GLU A 232 -5.66 -11.04 0.39
C GLU A 232 -6.05 -10.94 -1.10
N CYS A 233 -6.85 -11.86 -1.63
CA CYS A 233 -7.36 -11.74 -3.00
C CYS A 233 -8.31 -10.55 -3.18
N ILE A 234 -9.20 -10.31 -2.21
CA ILE A 234 -10.10 -9.14 -2.24
C ILE A 234 -9.28 -7.86 -2.05
N GLY A 235 -8.26 -7.89 -1.19
CA GLY A 235 -7.30 -6.81 -1.02
C GLY A 235 -6.55 -6.48 -2.31
N ALA A 236 -6.08 -7.50 -3.03
CA ALA A 236 -5.46 -7.34 -4.34
C ALA A 236 -6.42 -6.74 -5.38
N ALA A 237 -7.70 -7.12 -5.33
CA ALA A 237 -8.74 -6.51 -6.16
C ALA A 237 -8.93 -5.01 -5.85
N ILE A 238 -8.92 -4.63 -4.56
CA ILE A 238 -9.01 -3.23 -4.11
C ILE A 238 -7.81 -2.41 -4.60
N VAL A 239 -6.59 -2.92 -4.43
CA VAL A 239 -5.35 -2.27 -4.92
C VAL A 239 -5.35 -2.12 -6.44
N ALA A 240 -5.80 -3.15 -7.15
CA ALA A 240 -5.77 -3.19 -8.61
C ALA A 240 -6.79 -2.25 -9.26
N MET A 241 -8.04 -2.25 -8.77
CA MET A 241 -9.14 -1.55 -9.40
C MET A 241 -9.47 -0.19 -8.77
N GLY A 242 -9.24 -0.05 -7.46
CA GLY A 242 -9.69 1.10 -6.67
C GLY A 242 -11.02 0.84 -5.95
N PRO A 243 -11.29 1.56 -4.84
CA PRO A 243 -12.50 1.38 -4.04
C PRO A 243 -13.79 1.79 -4.76
N ASP A 244 -13.73 2.71 -5.72
CA ASP A 244 -14.82 3.14 -6.59
C ASP A 244 -15.42 1.96 -7.36
N LYS A 245 -14.58 1.22 -8.09
CA LYS A 245 -14.99 0.04 -8.86
C LYS A 245 -15.43 -1.09 -7.94
N ILE A 246 -14.78 -1.27 -6.79
CA ILE A 246 -15.19 -2.25 -5.78
C ILE A 246 -16.59 -1.97 -5.26
N HIS A 247 -16.90 -0.73 -4.88
CA HIS A 247 -18.24 -0.37 -4.41
C HIS A 247 -19.32 -0.48 -5.50
N SER A 248 -18.97 -0.30 -6.78
CA SER A 248 -19.93 -0.57 -7.87
C SER A 248 -20.35 -2.04 -7.96
N LEU A 249 -19.47 -2.98 -7.56
CA LEU A 249 -19.74 -4.42 -7.57
C LEU A 249 -20.25 -4.95 -6.23
N LEU A 250 -19.77 -4.36 -5.12
CA LEU A 250 -20.06 -4.73 -3.74
C LEU A 250 -20.43 -3.46 -2.93
N PRO A 251 -21.59 -2.86 -3.20
CA PRO A 251 -21.97 -1.61 -2.56
C PRO A 251 -22.16 -1.81 -1.05
N ILE A 252 -21.62 -0.88 -0.27
CA ILE A 252 -21.96 -0.75 1.14
C ILE A 252 -23.20 0.14 1.18
N SER A 253 -24.36 -0.47 1.41
CA SER A 253 -25.65 0.21 1.36
C SER A 253 -26.34 0.11 2.71
N PHE A 254 -26.70 1.27 3.26
CA PHE A 254 -27.49 1.36 4.46
C PHE A 254 -28.98 1.49 4.10
N GLU A 255 -29.78 0.58 4.65
CA GLU A 255 -31.23 0.57 4.50
C GLU A 255 -31.85 1.04 5.82
N GLU A 256 -32.37 2.26 5.80
CA GLU A 256 -32.83 2.98 6.99
C GLU A 256 -34.06 2.33 7.61
N ALA A 257 -35.01 1.85 6.79
CA ALA A 257 -36.26 1.27 7.28
C ALA A 257 -36.03 0.06 8.19
N TRP A 258 -34.98 -0.72 7.91
CA TRP A 258 -34.65 -1.94 8.63
C TRP A 258 -33.40 -1.78 9.53
N PHE A 259 -32.79 -0.60 9.50
CA PHE A 259 -31.48 -0.32 10.09
C PHE A 259 -30.41 -1.35 9.71
N THR A 260 -30.42 -1.89 8.49
CA THR A 260 -29.47 -2.91 8.04
C THR A 260 -28.42 -2.28 7.12
N CYS A 261 -27.16 -2.69 7.26
CA CYS A 261 -26.10 -2.25 6.35
C CYS A 261 -25.48 -3.46 5.64
N SER A 262 -25.56 -3.45 4.31
CA SER A 262 -25.03 -4.52 3.47
C SER A 262 -23.52 -4.37 3.30
N ASN A 263 -22.81 -5.50 3.17
CA ASN A 263 -21.39 -5.56 2.86
C ASN A 263 -20.42 -4.85 3.83
N MET A 264 -20.85 -4.47 5.04
CA MET A 264 -19.96 -3.88 6.06
C MET A 264 -18.72 -4.72 6.39
N TRP A 265 -18.76 -6.03 6.13
CA TRP A 265 -17.61 -6.93 6.29
C TRP A 265 -16.39 -6.52 5.43
N ILE A 266 -16.57 -5.74 4.37
CA ILE A 266 -15.49 -5.28 3.50
C ILE A 266 -14.70 -4.11 4.09
N VAL A 267 -15.28 -3.35 5.04
CA VAL A 267 -14.66 -2.12 5.59
C VAL A 267 -13.28 -2.36 6.21
N PRO A 268 -13.06 -3.41 7.02
CA PRO A 268 -11.72 -3.71 7.52
C PRO A 268 -10.71 -4.04 6.40
N ILE A 269 -11.17 -4.64 5.30
CA ILE A 269 -10.34 -4.97 4.14
C ILE A 269 -9.99 -3.70 3.38
N LEU A 270 -10.95 -2.79 3.16
CA LEU A 270 -10.71 -1.46 2.59
C LEU A 270 -9.68 -0.70 3.43
N ASN A 271 -9.81 -0.69 4.75
CA ASN A 271 -8.87 0.02 5.62
C ASN A 271 -7.42 -0.47 5.45
N LYS A 272 -7.24 -1.76 5.16
CA LYS A 272 -5.92 -2.37 4.97
C LYS A 272 -5.37 -2.21 3.55
N TYR A 273 -6.20 -2.32 2.52
CA TYR A 273 -5.76 -2.47 1.13
C TYR A 273 -6.07 -1.28 0.22
N VAL A 274 -6.79 -0.24 0.68
CA VAL A 274 -6.93 0.99 -0.10
C VAL A 274 -5.58 1.69 -0.22
N TYR A 275 -5.21 1.99 -1.46
CA TYR A 275 -4.00 2.71 -1.89
C TYR A 275 -4.31 3.36 -3.25
N GLY A 276 -3.81 4.57 -3.52
CA GLY A 276 -4.02 5.17 -4.86
C GLY A 276 -5.46 5.59 -5.16
N ALA A 277 -6.30 5.75 -4.13
CA ALA A 277 -7.73 6.03 -4.28
C ALA A 277 -8.01 7.53 -4.47
N SER A 278 -9.17 7.83 -5.04
CA SER A 278 -9.67 9.20 -5.13
C SER A 278 -10.23 9.67 -3.77
N LEU A 279 -9.83 10.87 -3.34
CA LEU A 279 -10.42 11.57 -2.20
C LEU A 279 -11.87 11.93 -2.47
N GLN A 280 -12.23 12.26 -3.72
CA GLN A 280 -13.62 12.50 -4.11
C GLN A 280 -14.51 11.31 -3.74
N HIS A 281 -14.07 10.09 -4.01
CA HIS A 281 -14.83 8.88 -3.64
C HIS A 281 -15.09 8.80 -2.13
N PHE A 282 -14.10 9.15 -1.30
CA PHE A 282 -14.30 9.22 0.14
C PHE A 282 -15.34 10.30 0.51
N LEU A 283 -15.22 11.49 -0.05
CA LEU A 283 -16.08 12.64 0.22
C LEU A 283 -17.53 12.45 -0.23
N GLU A 284 -17.75 11.81 -1.38
CA GLU A 284 -19.07 11.68 -2.01
C GLU A 284 -19.78 10.38 -1.67
N TYR A 285 -19.05 9.31 -1.36
CA TYR A 285 -19.66 8.01 -1.05
C TYR A 285 -19.54 7.64 0.43
N ILE A 286 -18.34 7.68 1.01
CA ILE A 286 -18.08 7.19 2.38
C ILE A 286 -18.63 8.16 3.42
N VAL A 287 -18.36 9.46 3.27
CA VAL A 287 -18.77 10.50 4.23
C VAL A 287 -20.29 10.59 4.37
N PRO A 288 -21.10 10.65 3.29
CA PRO A 288 -22.56 10.71 3.42
C PRO A 288 -23.13 9.44 4.05
N LEU A 289 -22.56 8.27 3.74
CA LEU A 289 -22.96 7.00 4.34
C LEU A 289 -22.68 6.96 5.84
N ALA A 290 -21.50 7.43 6.27
CA ALA A 290 -21.13 7.51 7.68
C ALA A 290 -22.05 8.48 8.44
N LYS A 291 -22.35 9.67 7.88
CA LYS A 291 -23.31 10.64 8.43
C LYS A 291 -24.72 10.03 8.54
N SER A 292 -25.19 9.31 7.52
CA SER A 292 -26.51 8.66 7.53
C SER A 292 -26.64 7.60 8.62
N LEU A 293 -25.61 6.76 8.81
CA LEU A 293 -25.55 5.77 9.88
C LEU A 293 -25.55 6.42 11.27
N GLN A 294 -24.83 7.55 11.40
CA GLN A 294 -24.80 8.34 12.62
C GLN A 294 -26.16 8.96 12.96
N GLU A 295 -26.85 9.53 11.97
CA GLU A 295 -28.21 10.07 12.17
C GLU A 295 -29.20 8.96 12.53
N ALA A 296 -29.10 7.81 11.86
CA ALA A 296 -29.90 6.64 12.20
C ALA A 296 -29.62 6.10 13.61
N SER A 297 -28.37 6.16 14.08
CA SER A 297 -28.02 5.73 15.44
C SER A 297 -28.73 6.58 16.50
N SER A 298 -28.90 7.89 16.26
CA SER A 298 -29.62 8.80 17.16
C SER A 298 -31.13 8.51 17.23
N ARG A 299 -31.71 7.97 16.14
CA ARG A 299 -33.13 7.62 16.04
C ARG A 299 -33.45 6.20 16.51
N ALA A 300 -32.44 5.34 16.66
CA ALA A 300 -32.62 3.96 17.05
C ALA A 300 -33.07 3.83 18.52
N LYS A 301 -34.30 3.37 18.73
CA LYS A 301 -34.89 3.18 20.07
C LYS A 301 -34.17 2.12 20.93
N LYS A 302 -33.58 1.11 20.29
CA LYS A 302 -32.90 0.00 20.99
C LYS A 302 -31.42 0.32 21.17
N ALA A 303 -30.94 0.33 22.41
CA ALA A 303 -29.54 0.63 22.75
C ALA A 303 -28.52 -0.24 21.99
N ARG A 304 -28.79 -1.55 21.84
CA ARG A 304 -27.94 -2.45 21.04
C ARG A 304 -27.82 -2.00 19.59
N LYS A 305 -28.92 -1.54 19.00
CA LYS A 305 -28.96 -1.13 17.60
C LYS A 305 -28.28 0.23 17.40
N CYS A 306 -28.48 1.15 18.34
CA CYS A 306 -27.74 2.42 18.39
C CYS A 306 -26.21 2.17 18.42
N LYS A 307 -25.72 1.30 19.31
CA LYS A 307 -24.29 0.95 19.38
C LYS A 307 -23.77 0.30 18.09
N GLU A 308 -24.56 -0.58 17.47
CA GLU A 308 -24.17 -1.23 16.21
C GLU A 308 -24.03 -0.21 15.05
N LEU A 309 -25.02 0.68 14.88
CA LEU A 309 -24.99 1.73 13.87
C LEU A 309 -23.85 2.73 14.10
N GLN A 310 -23.62 3.11 15.36
CA GLN A 310 -22.48 3.95 15.73
C GLN A 310 -21.15 3.26 15.38
N GLY A 311 -21.00 1.97 15.73
CA GLY A 311 -19.81 1.21 15.38
C GLY A 311 -19.59 1.06 13.87
N TRP A 312 -20.64 1.04 13.06
CA TRP A 312 -20.52 1.08 11.59
C TRP A 312 -20.13 2.46 11.07
N SER A 313 -20.72 3.53 11.59
CA SER A 313 -20.32 4.91 11.31
C SER A 313 -18.84 5.13 11.62
N ASP A 314 -18.39 4.73 12.80
CA ASP A 314 -17.00 4.90 13.25
C ASP A 314 -16.03 4.13 12.34
N GLN A 315 -16.39 2.91 11.92
CA GLN A 315 -15.60 2.13 10.97
C GLN A 315 -15.42 2.83 9.62
N LEU A 316 -16.47 3.52 9.11
CA LEU A 316 -16.39 4.27 7.86
C LEU A 316 -15.53 5.53 8.00
N TRP A 317 -15.68 6.29 9.10
CA TRP A 317 -14.82 7.44 9.38
C TRP A 317 -13.34 7.04 9.50
N ASN A 318 -13.07 5.86 10.07
CA ASN A 318 -11.73 5.31 10.23
C ASN A 318 -11.10 4.83 8.91
N LEU A 319 -11.82 4.88 7.78
CA LEU A 319 -11.24 4.66 6.46
C LEU A 319 -10.43 5.86 5.94
N LEU A 320 -10.61 7.06 6.50
CA LEU A 320 -9.95 8.27 6.03
C LEU A 320 -8.43 8.10 5.85
N PRO A 321 -7.67 7.55 6.83
CA PRO A 321 -6.24 7.36 6.64
C PRO A 321 -5.89 6.46 5.44
N ALA A 322 -6.67 5.41 5.21
CA ALA A 322 -6.45 4.53 4.06
C ALA A 322 -6.65 5.27 2.72
N PHE A 323 -7.66 6.14 2.62
CA PHE A 323 -7.88 7.00 1.44
C PHE A 323 -6.81 8.08 1.28
N CYS A 324 -6.10 8.44 2.34
CA CYS A 324 -4.95 9.35 2.31
C CYS A 324 -3.64 8.68 1.85
N ARG A 325 -3.61 7.35 1.60
CA ARG A 325 -2.42 6.66 1.08
C ARG A 325 -2.25 6.91 -0.41
N CYS A 326 -1.46 7.94 -0.72
CA CYS A 326 -1.10 8.34 -2.08
C CYS A 326 -2.34 8.58 -2.97
N PRO A 327 -3.19 9.58 -2.67
CA PRO A 327 -4.42 9.78 -3.42
C PRO A 327 -4.13 10.33 -4.82
N SER A 328 -4.97 10.01 -5.80
CA SER A 328 -4.77 10.40 -7.20
C SER A 328 -5.16 11.85 -7.52
N ASP A 329 -5.95 12.50 -6.66
CA ASP A 329 -6.70 13.74 -6.96
C ASP A 329 -6.60 14.82 -5.87
N VAL A 330 -5.53 14.80 -5.07
CA VAL A 330 -5.29 15.77 -3.97
C VAL A 330 -5.43 17.22 -4.46
N TYR A 331 -4.83 17.54 -5.61
CA TYR A 331 -4.84 18.89 -6.16
C TYR A 331 -6.24 19.41 -6.55
N GLN A 332 -7.23 18.53 -6.71
CA GLN A 332 -8.63 18.91 -7.00
C GLN A 332 -9.48 18.95 -5.72
N ASN A 333 -9.27 17.99 -4.82
CA ASN A 333 -10.20 17.71 -3.73
C ASN A 333 -9.70 18.12 -2.33
N PHE A 334 -8.46 18.61 -2.19
CA PHE A 334 -7.90 18.96 -0.88
C PHE A 334 -8.68 20.06 -0.16
N GLY A 335 -9.21 21.06 -0.86
CA GLY A 335 -10.01 22.12 -0.22
C GLY A 335 -11.31 21.61 0.42
N SER A 336 -11.93 20.58 -0.16
CA SER A 336 -13.09 19.91 0.44
C SER A 336 -12.67 18.99 1.60
N LEU A 337 -11.55 18.29 1.45
CA LEU A 337 -10.98 17.46 2.50
C LEU A 337 -10.56 18.30 3.72
N SER A 338 -9.93 19.47 3.52
CA SER A 338 -9.47 20.34 4.60
C SER A 338 -10.64 20.82 5.46
N LYS A 339 -11.74 21.26 4.83
CA LYS A 339 -12.98 21.59 5.54
C LYS A 339 -13.50 20.42 6.37
N LEU A 340 -13.52 19.22 5.80
CA LEU A 340 -13.95 18.02 6.52
C LEU A 340 -13.02 17.69 7.70
N LEU A 341 -11.71 17.81 7.54
CA LEU A 341 -10.74 17.59 8.63
C LEU A 341 -11.00 18.55 9.80
N LEU A 342 -11.28 19.83 9.50
CA LEU A 342 -11.64 20.83 10.49
C LEU A 342 -12.97 20.52 11.19
N GLU A 343 -13.98 20.04 10.45
CA GLU A 343 -15.24 19.54 11.04
C GLU A 343 -14.99 18.34 11.98
N MET A 344 -14.14 17.40 11.57
CA MET A 344 -13.79 16.22 12.36
C MET A 344 -13.01 16.56 13.63
N LEU A 345 -12.15 17.58 13.59
CA LEU A 345 -11.41 18.07 14.76
C LEU A 345 -12.34 18.65 15.84
N LYS A 346 -13.36 19.40 15.41
CA LYS A 346 -14.37 20.02 16.29
C LYS A 346 -15.42 19.04 16.81
N SER A 347 -15.43 17.80 16.33
CA SER A 347 -16.41 16.79 16.72
C SER A 347 -16.06 16.12 18.05
N ASP A 348 -17.08 15.94 18.90
CA ASP A 348 -16.96 15.25 20.20
C ASP A 348 -16.74 13.73 20.08
N ARG A 349 -16.79 13.15 18.87
CA ARG A 349 -16.75 11.68 18.66
C ARG A 349 -15.35 11.09 18.49
N CYS A 350 -14.34 11.77 19.01
CA CYS A 350 -12.94 11.41 18.83
C CYS A 350 -12.49 11.26 17.35
N LEU A 351 -13.19 11.88 16.40
CA LEU A 351 -12.86 11.81 14.97
C LEU A 351 -11.50 12.46 14.64
N TYR A 352 -11.02 13.33 15.54
CA TYR A 352 -9.67 13.92 15.48
C TYR A 352 -8.57 12.87 15.30
N LYS A 353 -8.74 11.63 15.79
CA LYS A 353 -7.75 10.55 15.61
C LYS A 353 -7.58 10.18 14.13
N SER A 354 -8.70 9.98 13.44
CA SER A 354 -8.73 9.63 12.02
C SER A 354 -8.36 10.82 11.15
N ALA A 355 -8.78 12.02 11.51
CA ALA A 355 -8.38 13.26 10.84
C ALA A 355 -6.87 13.48 10.91
N SER A 356 -6.28 13.40 12.11
CA SER A 356 -4.84 13.58 12.31
C SER A 356 -4.04 12.52 11.57
N LYS A 357 -4.44 11.24 11.70
CA LYS A 357 -3.72 10.15 11.03
C LYS A 357 -3.82 10.24 9.51
N GLY A 358 -4.99 10.62 9.00
CA GLY A 358 -5.19 10.83 7.57
C GLY A 358 -4.36 11.98 7.03
N LEU A 359 -4.32 13.12 7.73
CA LEU A 359 -3.51 14.26 7.32
C LEU A 359 -2.01 13.94 7.34
N GLN A 360 -1.53 13.27 8.38
CA GLN A 360 -0.15 12.77 8.45
C GLN A 360 0.17 11.88 7.25
N GLN A 361 -0.65 10.84 7.01
CA GLN A 361 -0.41 9.89 5.92
C GLN A 361 -0.40 10.56 4.55
N LEU A 362 -1.30 11.53 4.35
CA LEU A 362 -1.37 12.32 3.12
C LEU A 362 -0.08 13.11 2.88
N ILE A 363 0.37 13.88 3.87
CA ILE A 363 1.54 14.75 3.74
C ILE A 363 2.82 13.91 3.60
N ASP A 364 3.03 12.95 4.50
CA ASP A 364 4.24 12.12 4.51
C ASP A 364 4.34 11.26 3.24
N GLY A 365 3.21 10.71 2.76
CA GLY A 365 3.14 9.96 1.52
C GLY A 365 3.44 10.84 0.30
N THR A 366 2.78 11.99 0.19
CA THR A 366 2.96 12.91 -0.95
C THR A 366 4.38 13.48 -1.00
N ARG A 367 4.98 13.78 0.16
CA ARG A 367 6.36 14.26 0.25
C ARG A 367 7.36 13.21 -0.24
N ARG A 368 7.26 11.97 0.26
CA ARG A 368 8.16 10.86 -0.15
C ARG A 368 8.15 10.66 -1.66
N LEU A 369 6.97 10.69 -2.27
CA LEU A 369 6.79 10.61 -3.73
C LEU A 369 7.34 11.82 -4.51
N SER A 370 7.38 12.99 -3.89
CA SER A 370 7.88 14.21 -4.52
C SER A 370 9.41 14.33 -4.46
N SER A 371 10.04 13.73 -3.45
CA SER A 371 11.48 13.86 -3.16
C SER A 371 12.35 12.71 -3.65
N SER A 372 11.81 11.50 -3.86
CA SER A 372 12.62 10.36 -4.28
C SER A 372 13.01 10.46 -5.76
N ASP A 373 14.31 10.44 -6.07
CA ASP A 373 14.80 10.22 -7.44
C ASP A 373 14.63 8.74 -7.86
N GLU A 374 14.49 7.83 -6.90
CA GLU A 374 14.22 6.41 -7.13
C GLU A 374 12.72 6.07 -7.07
N ASP A 375 12.21 5.39 -8.10
CA ASP A 375 10.81 4.93 -8.25
C ASP A 375 10.47 3.66 -7.43
N VAL A 376 11.26 3.33 -6.40
CA VAL A 376 11.33 1.97 -5.83
C VAL A 376 10.47 1.75 -4.57
N GLU A 377 10.02 2.79 -3.86
CA GLU A 377 9.42 2.62 -2.52
C GLU A 377 7.95 2.14 -2.51
N VAL A 378 7.10 2.63 -3.41
CA VAL A 378 5.65 2.28 -3.43
C VAL A 378 5.39 0.80 -3.72
N PRO A 379 6.08 0.15 -4.69
CA PRO A 379 5.92 -1.28 -4.93
C PRO A 379 6.29 -2.15 -3.71
N ALA A 380 7.23 -1.70 -2.87
CA ALA A 380 7.64 -2.43 -1.67
C ALA A 380 6.56 -2.37 -0.56
N GLU A 381 5.97 -1.19 -0.32
CA GLU A 381 4.88 -1.03 0.67
C GLU A 381 3.67 -1.91 0.32
N VAL A 382 3.28 -1.96 -0.96
CA VAL A 382 2.14 -2.79 -1.38
C VAL A 382 2.48 -4.27 -1.38
N SER A 383 3.71 -4.66 -1.75
CA SER A 383 4.15 -6.05 -1.65
C SER A 383 4.11 -6.56 -0.20
N ALA A 384 4.39 -5.70 0.78
CA ALA A 384 4.31 -6.03 2.21
C ALA A 384 2.89 -6.30 2.72
N LEU A 385 1.83 -5.95 1.96
CA LEU A 385 0.44 -6.22 2.33
C LEU A 385 0.01 -7.67 2.15
N PHE A 386 0.78 -8.47 1.40
CA PHE A 386 0.43 -9.83 1.00
C PHE A 386 1.40 -10.86 1.59
N SER A 387 0.88 -12.00 2.07
CA SER A 387 1.71 -13.04 2.68
C SER A 387 2.52 -13.84 1.65
N SER A 388 2.06 -13.87 0.40
CA SER A 388 2.70 -14.61 -0.69
C SER A 388 3.94 -13.86 -1.17
N LYS A 389 5.10 -14.53 -1.14
CA LYS A 389 6.36 -14.08 -1.76
C LYS A 389 6.25 -14.17 -3.29
N THR A 390 5.30 -13.47 -3.90
CA THR A 390 5.30 -13.29 -5.35
C THR A 390 6.34 -12.22 -5.63
N SER A 391 7.58 -12.66 -5.88
CA SER A 391 8.82 -11.88 -5.92
C SER A 391 8.90 -10.77 -6.97
N ASN A 392 7.79 -10.47 -7.69
CA ASN A 392 7.71 -9.43 -8.72
C ASN A 392 6.29 -8.82 -8.80
N LEU A 393 5.65 -8.52 -7.67
CA LEU A 393 4.35 -7.82 -7.63
C LEU A 393 4.50 -6.36 -8.07
N SER A 394 4.69 -6.11 -9.37
CA SER A 394 4.51 -4.76 -9.92
C SER A 394 3.02 -4.53 -10.18
N CYS A 395 2.33 -3.95 -9.19
CA CYS A 395 0.98 -3.45 -9.44
C CYS A 395 1.08 -2.07 -10.12
N VAL A 396 0.88 -2.06 -11.44
CA VAL A 396 1.01 -0.85 -12.28
C VAL A 396 -0.05 0.21 -11.94
N SER A 397 -1.19 -0.14 -11.32
CA SER A 397 -2.17 0.87 -10.86
C SER A 397 -1.58 1.84 -9.81
N LEU A 398 -0.48 1.47 -9.17
CA LEU A 398 0.28 2.36 -8.27
C LEU A 398 1.15 3.38 -9.01
N GLN A 399 1.39 3.19 -10.32
CA GLN A 399 2.02 4.21 -11.19
C GLN A 399 1.10 5.42 -11.43
N ARG A 400 -0.16 5.40 -10.97
CA ARG A 400 -1.08 6.56 -11.01
C ARG A 400 -0.55 7.76 -10.23
N CYS A 401 0.29 7.56 -9.22
CA CYS A 401 0.91 8.66 -8.48
C CYS A 401 2.22 9.08 -9.15
N SER A 402 2.12 9.73 -10.33
CA SER A 402 3.29 10.29 -10.99
C SER A 402 3.99 11.31 -10.07
N LYS A 403 5.33 11.36 -10.10
CA LYS A 403 6.11 12.43 -9.43
C LYS A 403 5.59 13.82 -9.82
N LYS A 404 5.12 14.00 -11.05
CA LYS A 404 4.54 15.26 -11.53
C LYS A 404 3.28 15.64 -10.75
N ASP A 405 2.41 14.67 -10.49
CA ASP A 405 1.17 14.90 -9.76
C ASP A 405 1.43 15.03 -8.26
N ALA A 406 2.38 14.27 -7.70
CA ALA A 406 2.86 14.47 -6.33
C ALA A 406 3.37 15.89 -6.09
N ARG A 407 4.16 16.47 -7.02
CA ARG A 407 4.63 17.86 -6.94
C ARG A 407 3.49 18.89 -7.00
N LYS A 408 2.45 18.66 -7.81
CA LYS A 408 1.26 19.53 -7.83
C LYS A 408 0.49 19.44 -6.52
N SER A 409 0.28 18.22 -6.02
CA SER A 409 -0.37 17.95 -4.74
C SER A 409 0.39 18.62 -3.60
N MET A 410 1.72 18.56 -3.59
CA MET A 410 2.54 19.26 -2.59
C MET A 410 2.34 20.77 -2.60
N LYS A 411 2.21 21.41 -3.77
CA LYS A 411 1.92 22.85 -3.84
C LYS A 411 0.56 23.19 -3.23
N VAL A 412 -0.46 22.37 -3.48
CA VAL A 412 -1.80 22.55 -2.91
C VAL A 412 -1.76 22.34 -1.39
N LEU A 413 -1.08 21.30 -0.91
CA LEU A 413 -0.89 21.06 0.52
C LEU A 413 -0.18 22.24 1.21
N ALA A 414 0.92 22.73 0.64
CA ALA A 414 1.66 23.88 1.17
C ALA A 414 0.81 25.16 1.19
N SER A 415 -0.01 25.40 0.17
CA SER A 415 -0.88 26.60 0.14
C SER A 415 -1.94 26.65 1.24
N HIS A 416 -2.27 25.52 1.85
CA HIS A 416 -3.25 25.40 2.94
C HIS A 416 -2.59 25.05 4.29
N SER A 417 -1.27 24.84 4.32
CA SER A 417 -0.62 24.25 5.48
C SER A 417 -0.59 25.20 6.67
N VAL A 418 -0.48 26.51 6.44
CA VAL A 418 -0.45 27.53 7.50
C VAL A 418 -1.77 27.56 8.27
N ASP A 419 -2.91 27.65 7.58
CA ASP A 419 -4.22 27.68 8.22
C ASP A 419 -4.51 26.40 9.02
N LEU A 420 -4.14 25.25 8.46
CA LEU A 420 -4.26 23.96 9.13
C LEU A 420 -3.30 23.86 10.32
N LEU A 421 -2.06 24.32 10.19
CA LEU A 421 -1.07 24.31 11.26
C LEU A 421 -1.54 25.15 12.45
N CYS A 422 -2.04 26.37 12.20
CA CYS A 422 -2.60 27.23 13.24
C CYS A 422 -3.79 26.55 13.94
N THR A 423 -4.74 26.01 13.17
CA THR A 423 -5.95 25.40 13.75
C THR A 423 -5.63 24.15 14.57
N PHE A 424 -4.76 23.26 14.06
CA PHE A 424 -4.34 22.07 14.79
C PHE A 424 -3.53 22.43 16.04
N ALA A 425 -2.75 23.52 16.01
CA ALA A 425 -1.98 23.97 17.17
C ALA A 425 -2.88 24.58 18.25
N ASP A 426 -3.91 25.32 17.86
CA ASP A 426 -4.94 25.80 18.79
C ASP A 426 -5.67 24.64 19.47
N ASP A 427 -6.16 23.66 18.69
CA ASP A 427 -6.80 22.44 19.23
C ASP A 427 -5.85 21.63 20.14
N PHE A 428 -4.54 21.64 19.83
CA PHE A 428 -3.51 20.99 20.65
C PHE A 428 -3.36 21.65 22.03
N LEU A 429 -3.43 22.98 22.09
CA LEU A 429 -3.35 23.72 23.36
C LEU A 429 -4.64 23.60 24.18
N GLU A 430 -5.80 23.55 23.52
CA GLU A 430 -7.11 23.55 24.18
C GLU A 430 -7.53 22.18 24.73
N SER A 431 -7.08 21.06 24.12
CA SER A 431 -7.57 19.73 24.47
C SER A 431 -6.47 18.74 24.84
N SER A 432 -6.36 18.45 26.14
CA SER A 432 -5.35 17.53 26.68
C SER A 432 -5.45 16.10 26.11
N GLU A 433 -6.67 15.64 25.79
CA GLU A 433 -6.98 14.32 25.22
C GLU A 433 -6.57 14.19 23.75
N LYS A 434 -6.66 15.28 22.97
CA LYS A 434 -6.33 15.28 21.54
C LYS A 434 -4.82 15.32 21.28
N ARG A 435 -4.04 15.91 22.19
CA ARG A 435 -2.60 16.20 22.03
C ARG A 435 -1.78 15.07 21.42
N ALA A 436 -1.87 13.86 21.99
CA ALA A 436 -1.04 12.74 21.56
C ALA A 436 -1.27 12.36 20.09
N HIS A 437 -2.48 12.56 19.57
CA HIS A 437 -2.85 12.25 18.20
C HIS A 437 -2.53 13.38 17.21
N LEU A 438 -2.54 14.63 17.68
CA LEU A 438 -2.29 15.81 16.83
C LEU A 438 -0.79 16.03 16.52
N LYS A 439 0.12 15.57 17.41
CA LYS A 439 1.57 15.79 17.26
C LYS A 439 2.11 15.38 15.89
N ASP A 440 1.76 14.18 15.44
CA ASP A 440 2.29 13.66 14.18
C ASP A 440 1.78 14.45 12.97
N ALA A 441 0.51 14.87 12.99
CA ALA A 441 -0.05 15.72 11.94
C ALA A 441 0.57 17.13 11.95
N LEU A 442 0.79 17.71 13.14
CA LEU A 442 1.46 19.00 13.32
C LEU A 442 2.90 18.97 12.80
N ARG A 443 3.65 17.91 13.11
CA ARG A 443 5.01 17.71 12.58
C ARG A 443 5.01 17.70 11.05
N SER A 444 4.14 16.90 10.44
CA SER A 444 4.04 16.83 8.97
C SER A 444 3.62 18.18 8.35
N LEU A 445 2.68 18.91 8.98
CA LEU A 445 2.26 20.25 8.54
C LEU A 445 3.40 21.28 8.64
N ALA A 446 4.18 21.25 9.72
CA ALA A 446 5.30 22.15 9.92
C ALA A 446 6.34 21.99 8.81
N GLN A 447 6.65 20.74 8.44
CA GLN A 447 7.60 20.39 7.37
C GLN A 447 7.24 20.94 5.99
N ILE A 448 5.98 21.34 5.78
CA ILE A 448 5.51 21.89 4.49
C ILE A 448 5.09 23.37 4.59
N SER A 449 5.09 23.94 5.80
CA SER A 449 4.69 25.34 6.04
C SER A 449 5.85 26.32 5.96
N GLY A 450 7.09 25.86 6.17
CA GLY A 450 8.28 26.71 6.18
C GLY A 450 8.48 27.49 7.47
N SER A 451 9.74 27.75 7.82
CA SER A 451 10.16 28.28 9.12
C SER A 451 9.57 29.63 9.48
N ALA A 452 9.41 30.55 8.51
CA ALA A 452 8.77 31.84 8.76
C ALA A 452 7.33 31.71 9.31
N ASN A 453 6.56 30.74 8.82
CA ASN A 453 5.21 30.49 9.29
C ASN A 453 5.20 29.80 10.65
N ILE A 454 6.17 28.92 10.91
CA ILE A 454 6.38 28.31 12.24
C ILE A 454 6.70 29.40 13.27
N CYS A 455 7.58 30.35 12.92
CA CYS A 455 7.92 31.50 13.76
C CYS A 455 6.69 32.33 14.11
N ASN A 456 5.93 32.75 13.09
CA ASN A 456 4.72 33.56 13.26
C ASN A 456 3.67 32.84 14.12
N LEU A 457 3.47 31.54 13.91
CA LEU A 457 2.59 30.73 14.74
C LEU A 457 3.05 30.74 16.20
N PHE A 458 4.33 30.45 16.46
CA PHE A 458 4.85 30.36 17.81
C PHE A 458 4.73 31.70 18.55
N LEU A 459 5.07 32.82 17.91
CA LEU A 459 4.90 34.16 18.47
C LEU A 459 3.42 34.48 18.75
N SER A 460 2.52 34.10 17.85
CA SER A 460 1.07 34.27 18.06
C SER A 460 0.57 33.45 19.27
N LEU A 461 1.10 32.25 19.47
CA LEU A 461 0.74 31.40 20.61
C LEU A 461 1.33 31.91 21.92
N LEU A 462 2.55 32.45 21.92
CA LEU A 462 3.13 33.13 23.08
C LEU A 462 2.25 34.28 23.56
N LYS A 463 1.80 35.12 22.61
CA LYS A 463 0.85 36.20 22.86
C LYS A 463 -0.48 35.68 23.41
N LYS A 464 -1.06 34.65 22.79
CA LYS A 464 -2.31 34.00 23.26
C LYS A 464 -2.17 33.44 24.68
N CYS A 465 -0.99 32.95 25.05
CA CYS A 465 -0.69 32.42 26.38
C CYS A 465 -0.30 33.51 27.41
N GLY A 466 -0.13 34.77 27.00
CA GLY A 466 0.28 35.86 27.89
C GLY A 466 1.75 35.77 28.34
N LEU A 467 2.64 35.24 27.50
CA LEU A 467 4.05 34.97 27.80
C LEU A 467 4.99 35.92 27.04
N GLU A 468 4.60 37.19 26.89
CA GLU A 468 5.29 38.18 26.04
C GLU A 468 6.63 38.70 26.64
N ASP A 469 6.92 38.44 27.92
CA ASP A 469 8.13 38.91 28.62
C ASP A 469 9.44 38.19 28.23
N ILE A 470 9.45 37.46 27.12
CA ILE A 470 10.60 36.65 26.67
C ILE A 470 11.24 37.36 25.47
N PRO A 471 12.54 37.74 25.54
CA PRO A 471 13.12 38.67 24.59
C PRO A 471 13.12 38.11 23.17
N SER A 472 12.50 38.87 22.26
CA SER A 472 12.30 38.57 20.85
C SER A 472 13.51 38.85 19.95
N THR A 473 14.73 38.93 20.49
CA THR A 473 15.96 39.22 19.71
C THR A 473 17.22 38.58 20.33
N PRO A 474 18.16 38.06 19.52
CA PRO A 474 19.37 37.39 20.02
C PRO A 474 20.39 38.30 20.76
N GLU A 475 20.20 39.62 20.77
CA GLU A 475 21.27 40.56 21.14
C GLU A 475 21.33 41.00 22.61
N ASN A 476 20.38 40.62 23.47
CA ASN A 476 20.40 41.03 24.89
C ASN A 476 20.70 39.87 25.84
N LEU A 477 21.78 39.14 25.58
CA LEU A 477 22.35 38.12 26.47
C LEU A 477 23.59 38.67 27.19
N GLU A 478 23.41 39.69 28.03
CA GLU A 478 24.35 39.98 29.11
C GLU A 478 23.62 40.02 30.45
N CYS A 479 24.20 39.30 31.41
CA CYS A 479 23.66 39.00 32.71
C CYS A 479 23.36 40.27 33.53
N GLU A 480 22.12 40.41 34.00
CA GLU A 480 21.86 41.13 35.25
C GLU A 480 21.09 40.23 36.21
N ALA A 481 21.85 39.57 37.09
CA ALA A 481 21.33 38.97 38.30
C ALA A 481 21.04 40.10 39.29
N ASN A 482 19.80 40.61 39.29
CA ASN A 482 19.30 41.44 40.37
C ASN A 482 18.34 40.61 41.21
N GLU A 483 18.81 40.22 42.39
CA GLU A 483 17.99 39.70 43.48
C GLU A 483 16.95 40.76 43.86
N VAL A 484 15.67 40.46 43.64
CA VAL A 484 14.57 41.20 44.26
C VAL A 484 13.90 40.27 45.25
N ASP A 485 14.30 40.45 46.50
CA ASP A 485 13.58 39.98 47.68
C ASP A 485 12.19 40.63 47.70
N GLY A 486 11.15 39.81 47.57
CA GLY A 486 9.78 40.27 47.42
C GLY A 486 8.81 39.25 48.00
N LYS A 487 8.51 39.39 49.29
CA LYS A 487 7.32 38.82 49.91
C LYS A 487 6.07 39.26 49.12
N GLY A 488 5.52 38.35 48.32
CA GLY A 488 4.19 38.46 47.74
C GLY A 488 3.45 37.16 47.98
N GLU A 489 2.24 37.24 48.52
CA GLU A 489 1.33 36.10 48.62
C GLU A 489 1.10 35.53 47.22
N GLU A 490 1.70 34.37 46.92
CA GLU A 490 1.52 33.70 45.63
C GLU A 490 0.07 33.21 45.51
N ASN A 491 -0.66 33.77 44.55
CA ASN A 491 -1.81 33.13 43.93
C ASN A 491 -1.34 31.83 43.24
N THR A 492 -1.21 30.75 44.03
CA THR A 492 -0.71 29.42 43.61
C THR A 492 -1.41 28.87 42.36
N ASP A 493 -2.68 29.23 42.13
CA ASP A 493 -3.47 28.80 40.98
C ASP A 493 -3.02 29.49 39.66
N SER A 494 -2.67 30.78 39.72
CA SER A 494 -2.23 31.55 38.55
C SER A 494 -0.83 31.12 38.07
N THR A 495 0.08 30.85 39.01
CA THR A 495 1.43 30.35 38.72
C THR A 495 1.38 28.93 38.14
N ALA A 496 0.46 28.07 38.62
CA ALA A 496 0.25 26.74 38.09
C ALA A 496 -0.31 26.76 36.65
N GLU A 497 -1.23 27.67 36.35
CA GLU A 497 -1.79 27.84 35.00
C GLU A 497 -0.74 28.32 33.98
N ILE A 498 0.09 29.30 34.37
CA ILE A 498 1.21 29.79 33.55
C ILE A 498 2.23 28.67 33.28
N ASN A 499 2.59 27.89 34.30
CA ASN A 499 3.48 26.75 34.15
C ASN A 499 2.89 25.67 33.23
N ASN A 500 1.58 25.41 33.29
CA ASN A 500 0.91 24.51 32.36
C ASN A 500 0.99 25.01 30.91
N LYS A 501 0.79 26.31 30.67
CA LYS A 501 0.92 26.92 29.32
C LYS A 501 2.35 26.81 28.79
N ARG A 502 3.37 27.10 29.62
CA ARG A 502 4.79 26.92 29.27
C ARG A 502 5.09 25.46 28.91
N SER A 503 4.61 24.53 29.73
CA SER A 503 4.74 23.08 29.53
C SER A 503 4.10 22.60 28.21
N LEU A 504 2.98 23.19 27.80
CA LEU A 504 2.33 22.90 26.51
C LEU A 504 3.15 23.43 25.32
N LEU A 505 3.69 24.64 25.44
CA LEU A 505 4.55 25.23 24.40
C LEU A 505 5.86 24.46 24.22
N MET A 506 6.48 23.94 25.29
CA MET A 506 7.65 23.05 25.18
C MET A 506 7.34 21.77 24.39
N GLU A 507 6.15 21.22 24.63
CA GLU A 507 5.69 20.02 23.94
C GLU A 507 5.43 20.30 22.44
N LEU A 508 4.93 21.50 22.12
CA LEU A 508 4.77 21.98 20.76
C LEU A 508 6.13 22.24 20.09
N ILE A 509 7.08 22.88 20.76
CA ILE A 509 8.46 23.08 20.27
C ILE A 509 9.08 21.75 19.89
N SER A 510 8.96 20.74 20.75
CA SER A 510 9.47 19.38 20.48
C SER A 510 8.84 18.74 19.24
N THR A 511 7.68 19.23 18.80
CA THR A 511 6.98 18.74 17.60
C THR A 511 7.39 19.52 16.35
N LEU A 512 7.67 20.82 16.49
CA LEU A 512 7.96 21.73 15.37
C LEU A 512 9.47 21.84 15.06
N ALA A 513 10.36 21.53 16.01
CA ALA A 513 11.80 21.74 15.90
C ALA A 513 12.44 21.07 14.67
N GLU A 514 11.98 19.88 14.28
CA GLU A 514 12.51 19.18 13.08
C GLU A 514 12.25 19.91 11.76
N ALA A 515 11.31 20.87 11.74
CA ALA A 515 10.93 21.64 10.56
C ALA A 515 11.41 23.10 10.60
N ALA A 516 12.04 23.52 11.69
CA ALA A 516 12.51 24.88 11.91
C ALA A 516 13.91 25.10 11.31
N ASP A 517 14.22 26.34 10.93
CA ASP A 517 15.58 26.78 10.62
C ASP A 517 16.30 27.25 11.89
N GLU A 518 17.57 27.61 11.76
CA GLU A 518 18.42 28.01 12.87
C GLU A 518 17.85 29.20 13.66
N ASP A 519 17.28 30.20 12.98
CA ASP A 519 16.70 31.38 13.62
C ASP A 519 15.49 31.03 14.50
N VAL A 520 14.63 30.12 14.02
CA VAL A 520 13.48 29.64 14.80
C VAL A 520 13.92 28.69 15.93
N LEU A 521 14.96 27.89 15.72
CA LEU A 521 15.53 27.06 16.77
C LEU A 521 16.13 27.90 17.90
N ASP A 522 16.76 29.04 17.57
CA ASP A 522 17.25 30.00 18.56
C ASP A 522 16.12 30.62 19.38
N LEU A 523 15.03 31.00 18.73
CA LEU A 523 13.83 31.49 19.40
C LEU A 523 13.27 30.43 20.38
N PHE A 524 13.18 29.18 19.93
CA PHE A 524 12.75 28.07 20.78
C PHE A 524 13.70 27.84 21.96
N PHE A 525 15.01 27.92 21.74
CA PHE A 525 16.00 27.79 22.79
C PHE A 525 15.89 28.93 23.81
N GLY A 526 15.73 30.17 23.39
CA GLY A 526 15.53 31.32 24.28
C GLY A 526 14.30 31.15 25.18
N PHE A 527 13.21 30.63 24.63
CA PHE A 527 12.01 30.27 25.39
C PHE A 527 12.25 29.15 26.40
N ILE A 528 12.99 28.09 26.02
CA ILE A 528 13.35 26.98 26.90
C ILE A 528 14.24 27.47 28.05
N LYS A 529 15.27 28.27 27.75
CA LYS A 529 16.20 28.81 28.73
C LYS A 529 15.49 29.69 29.76
N SER A 530 14.68 30.66 29.32
CA SER A 530 13.89 31.52 30.21
C SER A 530 12.97 30.71 31.12
N SER A 531 12.30 29.69 30.57
CA SER A 531 11.40 28.82 31.35
C SER A 531 12.11 27.93 32.37
N LEU A 532 13.38 27.56 32.14
CA LEU A 532 14.18 26.79 33.10
C LEU A 532 14.78 27.67 34.19
N LEU A 533 15.08 28.94 33.90
CA LEU A 533 15.56 29.93 34.87
C LEU A 533 14.45 30.39 35.83
N ASP A 534 13.18 30.33 35.41
CA ASP A 534 12.00 30.76 36.20
C ASP A 534 11.60 29.82 37.37
N SER A 535 12.48 28.92 37.81
CA SER A 535 12.49 28.23 39.12
C SER A 535 11.34 27.27 39.50
N SER A 536 10.43 26.87 38.60
CA SER A 536 9.40 25.84 38.92
C SER A 536 9.78 24.43 38.41
N LYS A 537 9.94 23.47 39.35
CA LYS A 537 10.24 22.04 39.07
C LYS A 537 9.24 21.36 38.11
N SER A 538 8.07 21.95 37.90
CA SER A 538 6.97 21.38 37.12
C SER A 538 7.22 21.31 35.60
N CYS A 539 8.12 22.16 35.08
CA CYS A 539 8.38 22.28 33.64
C CYS A 539 9.71 21.66 33.17
N GLU A 540 10.60 21.30 34.11
CA GLU A 540 11.98 20.86 33.81
C GLU A 540 12.04 19.65 32.86
N SER A 541 11.25 18.61 33.10
CA SER A 541 11.30 17.39 32.28
C SER A 541 10.91 17.65 30.81
N LYS A 542 9.91 18.51 30.56
CA LYS A 542 9.50 18.84 29.18
C LYS A 542 10.45 19.82 28.51
N ALA A 543 10.99 20.76 29.26
CA ALA A 543 12.01 21.68 28.77
C ALA A 543 13.29 20.92 28.36
N LEU A 544 13.73 19.94 29.16
CA LEU A 544 14.86 19.06 28.81
C LEU A 544 14.57 18.20 27.59
N PHE A 545 13.34 17.69 27.43
CA PHE A 545 12.95 16.94 26.24
C PHE A 545 12.94 17.81 24.98
N ALA A 546 12.41 19.03 25.06
CA ALA A 546 12.43 20.00 23.97
C ALA A 546 13.86 20.39 23.59
N LEU A 547 14.70 20.66 24.58
CA LEU A 547 16.12 20.95 24.40
C LEU A 547 16.86 19.78 23.72
N SER A 548 16.63 18.55 24.19
CA SER A 548 17.20 17.35 23.57
C SER A 548 16.79 17.20 22.11
N THR A 549 15.55 17.58 21.77
CA THR A 549 15.04 17.53 20.39
C THR A 549 15.74 18.56 19.52
N ILE A 550 15.86 19.81 19.98
CA ILE A 550 16.62 20.87 19.28
C ILE A 550 18.06 20.42 19.04
N LEU A 551 18.74 19.91 20.08
CA LEU A 551 20.12 19.45 19.99
C LEU A 551 20.29 18.32 18.96
N LYS A 552 19.36 17.36 18.90
CA LYS A 552 19.39 16.29 17.88
C LYS A 552 19.29 16.85 16.46
N VAL A 553 18.41 17.84 16.25
CA VAL A 553 18.26 18.49 14.94
C VAL A 553 19.54 19.22 14.56
N SER A 554 20.13 20.00 15.48
CA SER A 554 21.38 20.73 15.24
C SER A 554 22.57 19.80 14.95
N ILE A 555 22.72 18.67 15.65
CA ILE A 555 23.79 17.68 15.37
C ILE A 555 23.67 17.08 13.95
N SER A 556 22.43 16.90 13.48
CA SER A 556 22.13 16.29 12.18
C SER A 556 22.43 17.24 11.00
N SER A 557 22.39 18.54 11.25
CA SER A 557 22.83 19.60 10.33
C SER A 557 24.36 19.65 10.33
N SER A 558 25.01 19.47 9.18
CA SER A 558 26.47 19.31 9.06
C SER A 558 27.32 20.55 9.42
N TYR A 559 26.76 21.52 10.15
CA TYR A 559 27.37 22.83 10.44
C TYR A 559 27.26 23.32 11.90
N ALA A 560 26.72 22.55 12.84
CA ALA A 560 26.47 23.07 14.20
C ALA A 560 27.46 22.60 15.29
N THR A 561 28.77 22.64 15.06
CA THR A 561 29.76 22.38 16.13
C THR A 561 29.94 23.57 17.08
N PHE A 562 29.72 24.81 16.62
CA PHE A 562 30.02 26.02 17.42
C PHE A 562 28.89 26.42 18.40
N ARG A 563 27.62 26.14 18.06
CA ARG A 563 26.48 26.43 18.94
C ARG A 563 26.13 25.30 19.91
N PHE A 564 26.62 24.08 19.63
CA PHE A 564 26.47 22.95 20.55
C PHE A 564 27.10 23.25 21.91
N ASP A 565 28.29 23.87 21.89
CA ASP A 565 28.95 24.38 23.08
C ASP A 565 28.13 25.50 23.73
N MET A 566 27.58 26.44 22.94
CA MET A 566 26.79 27.56 23.47
C MET A 566 25.51 27.11 24.21
N TYR A 567 24.84 26.06 23.73
CA TYR A 567 23.64 25.52 24.37
C TYR A 567 23.97 24.65 25.61
N LEU A 568 25.14 24.00 25.64
CA LEU A 568 25.61 23.24 26.82
C LEU A 568 26.18 24.14 27.93
N PHE A 569 26.87 25.23 27.57
CA PHE A 569 27.49 26.17 28.52
C PHE A 569 26.50 27.19 29.11
N ALA A 570 25.29 27.31 28.54
CA ALA A 570 24.24 28.22 29.02
C ALA A 570 23.43 27.69 30.21
N PHE A 571 23.71 26.46 30.65
CA PHE A 571 23.26 25.81 31.89
C PHE A 571 24.46 25.45 32.74
#